data_AF-B7L375-F1
#
_entry.id   AF-B7L375-F1
#
_cell.length_a   1.000
_cell.length_b   1.000
_cell.length_c   1.000
_cell.angle_alpha   90.00
_cell.angle_beta   90.00
_cell.angle_gamma   90.00
#
_symmetry.space_group_name_H-M   'P 1'
#
loop_
_entity.id
_entity.type
_entity.pdbx_description
1 polymer ?
#
loop_
_entity_poly.entity_id
_entity_poly.type
_entity_poly.pdbx_seq_one_letter_code
_entity_poly.pdbx_strand_id
1 'polypeptide(L)' 'MPRLLILACSATKRPDPARIPALARYDGLLWRTLRAADPDGRRARVAFLSAHFGFRDAATPIADYDARLT' A
#
# COMPACT_ATOMS: atom_id res chain seq x y z
N MET A 1 20.00 -10.45 -1.87
CA MET A 1 19.52 -9.12 -1.43
C MET A 1 18.02 -9.05 -1.68
N PRO A 2 17.18 -8.64 -0.70
CA PRO A 2 15.76 -8.49 -0.94
C PRO A 2 15.51 -7.32 -1.91
N ARG A 3 14.62 -7.52 -2.89
CA ARG A 3 14.21 -6.47 -3.84
C ARG A 3 13.24 -5.51 -3.13
N LEU A 4 13.32 -4.22 -3.44
CA LEU A 4 12.37 -3.21 -2.96
C LEU A 4 11.42 -2.83 -4.09
N LEU A 5 10.12 -2.99 -3.86
CA LEU A 5 9.06 -2.48 -4.73
C LEU A 5 8.45 -1.24 -4.08
N ILE A 6 8.41 -0.13 -4.82
CA ILE A 6 7.78 1.11 -4.39
C ILE A 6 6.52 1.33 -5.22
N LEU A 7 5.38 1.51 -4.56
CA LEU A 7 4.10 1.80 -5.22
C LEU A 7 3.56 3.17 -4.78
N ALA A 8 2.89 3.87 -5.68
CA ALA A 8 2.10 5.03 -5.27
C ALA A 8 0.90 4.59 -4.43
N CYS A 9 0.41 5.49 -3.56
CA CYS A 9 -0.85 5.31 -2.87
C CYS A 9 -2.00 5.12 -3.86
N SER A 10 -3.06 4.46 -3.43
CA SER A 10 -4.24 4.23 -4.26
C SER A 10 -5.38 5.18 -3.89
N ALA A 11 -6.05 5.72 -4.91
CA ALA A 11 -7.33 6.42 -4.74
C ALA A 11 -8.38 5.47 -4.16
N THR A 12 -8.51 4.27 -4.75
CA THR A 12 -9.36 3.19 -4.25
C THR A 12 -8.76 2.58 -2.98
N LYS A 13 -9.52 2.57 -1.90
CA LYS A 13 -9.13 2.01 -0.60
C LYS A 13 -10.24 1.07 -0.11
N ARG A 14 -9.87 0.06 0.68
CA ARG A 14 -10.85 -0.80 1.34
C ARG A 14 -11.63 0.03 2.37
N PRO A 15 -12.98 -0.08 2.42
CA PRO A 15 -13.82 0.62 3.37
C PRO A 15 -13.73 -0.07 4.74
N ASP A 16 -12.59 0.10 5.41
CA ASP A 16 -12.35 -0.41 6.77
C ASP A 16 -12.12 0.78 7.72
N PRO A 17 -12.95 0.93 8.78
CA PRO A 17 -12.80 2.03 9.73
C PRO A 17 -11.53 1.90 10.59
N ALA A 18 -10.98 0.69 10.76
CA ALA A 18 -9.78 0.46 11.56
C ALA A 18 -8.51 0.88 10.81
N ARG A 19 -7.44 1.25 11.53
CA ARG A 19 -6.12 1.41 10.91
C ARG A 19 -5.60 0.02 10.51
N ILE A 20 -5.46 -0.22 9.22
CA ILE A 20 -4.98 -1.50 8.66
C ILE A 20 -3.73 -1.27 7.83
N PRO A 21 -2.84 -2.27 7.66
CA PRO A 21 -1.62 -2.12 6.86
C PRO A 21 -1.91 -1.52 5.48
N ALA A 22 -1.04 -0.63 4.99
CA ALA A 22 -1.20 -0.03 3.67
C ALA A 22 -1.34 -1.08 2.54
N LEU A 23 -0.65 -2.21 2.66
CA LEU A 23 -0.76 -3.38 1.78
C LEU A 23 -2.21 -3.93 1.70
N ALA A 24 -2.97 -3.85 2.79
CA ALA A 24 -4.37 -4.23 2.86
C ALA A 24 -5.31 -3.05 2.54
N ARG A 25 -4.96 -1.83 2.96
CA ARG A 25 -5.78 -0.61 2.76
C ARG A 25 -5.94 -0.26 1.29
N TYR A 26 -4.83 -0.20 0.55
CA TYR A 26 -4.86 0.22 -0.84
C TYR A 26 -5.41 -0.89 -1.74
N ASP A 27 -6.41 -0.56 -2.56
CA ASP A 27 -7.14 -1.54 -3.37
C ASP A 27 -7.14 -1.23 -4.87
N GLY A 28 -6.28 -0.30 -5.29
CA GLY A 28 -6.02 -0.02 -6.70
C GLY A 28 -5.45 -1.24 -7.44
N LEU A 29 -5.49 -1.21 -8.77
CA LEU A 29 -5.10 -2.34 -9.62
C LEU A 29 -3.70 -2.89 -9.26
N LEU A 30 -2.70 -2.02 -9.13
CA LEU A 30 -1.33 -2.43 -8.80
C LEU A 30 -1.23 -3.15 -7.44
N TRP A 31 -1.99 -2.69 -6.43
CA TRP A 31 -2.02 -3.32 -5.11
C TRP A 31 -2.72 -4.69 -5.13
N ARG A 32 -3.79 -4.83 -5.93
CA ARG A 32 -4.43 -6.12 -6.18
C ARG A 32 -3.49 -7.09 -6.91
N THR A 33 -2.81 -6.62 -7.96
CA THR A 33 -1.82 -7.42 -8.70
C THR A 33 -0.67 -7.85 -7.81
N LEU A 34 -0.13 -6.97 -6.96
CA LEU A 34 0.90 -7.30 -6.00
C LEU A 34 0.48 -8.45 -5.08
N ARG A 35 -0.71 -8.37 -4.47
CA ARG A 35 -1.20 -9.43 -3.57
C ARG A 35 -1.46 -10.75 -4.29
N ALA A 36 -1.85 -10.71 -5.57
CA ALA A 36 -2.01 -11.92 -6.36
C ALA A 36 -0.64 -12.53 -6.76
N ALA A 37 0.34 -11.69 -7.08
CA ALA A 37 1.66 -12.12 -7.55
C ALA A 37 2.62 -12.49 -6.42
N ASP A 38 2.46 -11.93 -5.22
CA ASP A 38 3.27 -12.20 -4.03
C ASP A 38 2.38 -12.31 -2.78
N PRO A 39 1.52 -13.34 -2.68
CA PRO A 39 0.56 -13.46 -1.57
C PRO A 39 1.23 -13.61 -0.20
N ASP A 40 2.44 -14.18 -0.16
CA ASP A 40 3.21 -14.39 1.07
C ASP A 40 4.15 -13.22 1.39
N GLY A 41 4.27 -12.21 0.51
CA GLY A 41 5.20 -11.08 0.68
C GLY A 41 6.68 -11.49 0.71
N ARG A 42 7.05 -12.58 0.03
CA ARG A 42 8.41 -13.14 0.05
C ARG A 42 9.26 -12.69 -1.13
N ARG A 43 8.65 -12.17 -2.20
CA ARG A 43 9.35 -11.78 -3.44
C ARG A 43 9.96 -10.39 -3.35
N ALA A 44 9.34 -9.47 -2.63
CA ALA A 44 9.84 -8.11 -2.45
C ALA A 44 9.43 -7.50 -1.10
N ARG A 45 10.27 -6.62 -0.56
CA ARG A 45 9.83 -5.64 0.45
C ARG A 45 9.03 -4.57 -0.28
N VAL A 46 7.92 -4.14 0.32
CA VAL A 46 7.00 -3.19 -0.31
C VAL A 46 6.97 -1.90 0.50
N ALA A 47 7.24 -0.79 -0.15
CA ALA A 47 7.05 0.54 0.39
C ALA A 47 6.04 1.31 -0.47
N PHE A 48 5.47 2.38 0.09
CA PHE A 48 4.54 3.23 -0.64
C PHE A 48 4.88 4.71 -0.53
N LEU A 49 4.55 5.46 -1.58
CA LEU A 49 4.57 6.92 -1.60
C LEU A 49 3.13 7.45 -1.56
N SER A 50 2.80 8.27 -0.58
CA SER A 50 1.47 8.79 -0.31
C SER A 50 1.46 10.30 -0.14
N ALA A 51 0.40 10.94 -0.64
CA ALA A 51 0.14 12.36 -0.43
C ALA A 51 -0.06 12.73 1.05
N HIS A 52 -0.66 11.82 1.84
CA HIS A 52 -0.96 12.08 3.24
C HIS A 52 0.13 11.57 4.18
N PHE A 53 0.75 10.43 3.85
CA PHE A 53 1.69 9.75 4.77
C PHE A 53 3.15 9.82 4.33
N GLY A 54 3.47 10.42 3.19
CA GLY A 54 4.82 10.45 2.63
C GLY A 54 5.29 9.07 2.18
N PHE A 55 6.57 8.75 2.40
CA PHE A 55 7.17 7.47 2.04
C PHE A 55 7.29 6.55 3.27
N ARG A 56 6.63 5.38 3.25
CA ARG A 56 6.60 4.43 4.39
C ARG A 56 6.56 2.97 3.95
N ASP A 57 6.87 2.07 4.87
CA ASP A 57 6.71 0.61 4.70
C ASP A 57 5.23 0.23 4.55
N ALA A 58 4.90 -0.67 3.61
CA ALA A 58 3.52 -1.07 3.32
C ALA A 58 2.85 -1.89 4.44
N ALA A 59 3.60 -2.41 5.40
CA ALA A 59 3.07 -3.01 6.63
C ALA A 59 2.55 -1.96 7.62
N THR A 60 2.87 -0.67 7.44
CA THR A 60 2.42 0.42 8.32
C THR A 60 0.89 0.50 8.34
N PRO A 61 0.24 0.41 9.52
CA PRO A 61 -1.19 0.63 9.64
C PRO A 61 -1.56 2.08 9.31
N ILE A 62 -2.49 2.27 8.38
CA ILE A 62 -2.99 3.58 7.97
C ILE A 62 -4.51 3.64 8.07
N ALA A 63 -5.01 4.83 8.42
CA ALA A 63 -6.44 5.16 8.41
C ALA A 63 -6.93 5.38 6.97
N ASP A 64 -8.25 5.45 6.80
CA ASP A 64 -8.81 5.96 5.55
C ASP A 64 -8.47 7.44 5.39
N TYR A 65 -8.30 7.88 4.15
CA TYR A 65 -8.06 9.28 3.83
C TYR A 65 -8.37 9.53 2.34
N ASP A 66 -8.66 10.80 2.02
CA ASP A 66 -8.73 11.26 0.64
C ASP A 66 -7.79 12.44 0.42
N ALA A 67 -6.69 12.18 -0.30
CA ALA A 67 -5.69 13.16 -0.68
C ALA A 67 -4.95 12.66 -1.94
N ARG A 68 -4.59 13.60 -2.82
CA ARG A 68 -3.90 13.31 -4.09
C ARG A 68 -2.47 13.81 -4.03
N LEU A 69 -1.54 13.07 -4.66
CA LEU A 69 -0.19 13.55 -4.90
C LEU A 69 -0.30 14.75 -5.86
N THR A 70 0.28 15.88 -5.49
CA THR A 70 0.34 17.12 -6.29
C THR A 70 1.69 17.23 -6.96
#